data_AF-Q5F4T9-F1
#
_entry.id   AF-Q5F4T9-F1
#
_cell.length_a   1.000
_cell.length_b   1.000
_cell.length_c   1.000
_cell.angle_alpha   90.00
_cell.angle_beta   90.00
_cell.angle_gamma   90.00
#
_symmetry.space_group_name_H-M   'P 1'
#
loop_
_entity.id
_entity.type
_entity.pdbx_description
1 polymer ?
#
loop_
_entity_poly.entity_id
_entity_poly.type
_entity_poly.pdbx_seq_one_letter_code
_entity_poly.pdbx_strand_id
1 'polypeptide(L)'
;MSWVESVKRVMAGFLIAQLIGIPFGLALAVNRYFRDIFFPPFEILRPIPPLAWVPAALIFWPTNEMSIIFVTFLGAFFTIVINVLGGARTIDVRYLRAAQSMGANQWHLFSRIILPGTLPSIFTGAAVGMGITWNVVLAAEMVSGGGSQSGGGLGFFI
;
A
#
# COMPACT_ATOMS: atom_id res chain seq x y z
N MET A 1 -20.05 17.36 -2.24
CA MET A 1 -18.68 16.95 -2.58
C MET A 1 -18.58 16.85 -4.09
N SER A 2 -17.49 17.35 -4.66
CA SER A 2 -17.25 17.25 -6.11
C SER A 2 -16.44 15.99 -6.41
N TRP A 3 -16.61 15.38 -7.59
CA TRP A 3 -15.80 14.22 -8.03
C TRP A 3 -14.27 14.48 -7.95
N VAL A 4 -13.87 15.74 -8.03
CA VAL A 4 -12.49 16.20 -7.85
C VAL A 4 -11.98 15.94 -6.43
N GLU A 5 -12.82 16.07 -5.40
CA GLU A 5 -12.45 15.77 -4.02
C GLU A 5 -12.23 14.27 -3.81
N SER A 6 -13.11 13.43 -4.37
CA SER A 6 -12.94 11.97 -4.36
C SER A 6 -11.60 11.55 -4.99
N VAL A 7 -11.27 12.10 -6.17
CA VAL A 7 -9.97 11.84 -6.84
C VAL A 7 -8.80 12.29 -5.97
N LYS A 8 -8.88 13.47 -5.34
CA LYS A 8 -7.82 13.95 -4.44
C LYS A 8 -7.60 13.01 -3.25
N ARG A 9 -8.66 12.51 -2.62
CA ARG A 9 -8.56 11.54 -1.52
C ARG A 9 -7.92 10.23 -1.97
N VAL A 10 -8.36 9.70 -3.12
CA VAL A 10 -7.79 8.48 -3.72
C VAL A 10 -6.29 8.67 -3.93
N MET A 11 -5.90 9.76 -4.60
CA MET A 11 -4.51 10.05 -4.92
C MET A 11 -3.68 10.27 -3.66
N ALA A 12 -4.18 10.99 -2.66
CA ALA A 12 -3.48 11.21 -1.40
C ALA A 12 -3.23 9.88 -0.66
N GLY A 13 -4.26 9.06 -0.46
CA GLY A 13 -4.13 7.77 0.21
C GLY A 13 -3.20 6.82 -0.54
N PHE A 14 -3.31 6.78 -1.88
CA PHE A 14 -2.46 5.98 -2.73
C PHE A 14 -0.98 6.40 -2.69
N LEU A 15 -0.70 7.71 -2.78
CA LEU A 15 0.68 8.22 -2.72
C LEU A 15 1.32 7.95 -1.35
N ILE A 16 0.57 8.14 -0.26
CA ILE A 16 1.05 7.78 1.08
C ILE A 16 1.34 6.28 1.16
N ALA A 17 0.48 5.45 0.57
CA ALA A 17 0.69 4.00 0.54
C ALA A 17 1.93 3.58 -0.27
N GLN A 18 2.24 4.27 -1.36
CA GLN A 18 3.49 4.04 -2.11
C GLN A 18 4.72 4.43 -1.29
N LEU A 19 4.70 5.65 -0.74
CA LEU A 19 5.81 6.21 0.02
C LEU A 19 6.16 5.40 1.26
N ILE A 20 5.17 4.75 1.89
CA ILE A 20 5.39 3.92 3.08
C ILE A 20 5.52 2.43 2.70
N GLY A 21 4.67 1.93 1.81
CA GLY A 21 4.58 0.53 1.44
C GLY A 21 5.78 0.01 0.65
N ILE A 22 6.34 0.81 -0.28
CA ILE A 22 7.54 0.39 -1.02
C ILE A 22 8.73 0.23 -0.06
N PRO A 23 9.11 1.24 0.76
CA PRO A 23 10.21 1.09 1.70
C PRO A 23 9.97 -0.03 2.71
N PHE A 24 8.75 -0.18 3.22
CA PHE A 24 8.41 -1.24 4.15
C PHE A 24 8.56 -2.63 3.52
N GLY A 25 8.05 -2.83 2.29
CA GLY A 25 8.21 -4.08 1.54
C GLY A 25 9.67 -4.40 1.22
N LEU A 26 10.47 -3.39 0.85
CA LEU A 26 11.91 -3.54 0.65
C LEU A 26 12.65 -3.85 1.96
N ALA A 27 12.29 -3.20 3.06
CA ALA A 27 12.88 -3.47 4.38
C ALA A 27 12.59 -4.91 4.83
N LEU A 28 11.34 -5.38 4.64
CA LEU A 28 10.97 -6.79 4.84
C LEU A 28 11.75 -7.71 3.90
N ALA A 29 12.09 -7.28 2.69
CA ALA A 29 12.84 -8.08 1.73
C ALA A 29 14.31 -8.27 2.15
N VAL A 30 14.97 -7.20 2.60
CA VAL A 30 16.43 -7.16 2.79
C VAL A 30 16.86 -7.44 4.22
N ASN A 31 16.12 -6.95 5.22
CA ASN A 31 16.52 -7.07 6.62
C ASN A 31 15.76 -8.21 7.32
N ARG A 32 16.50 -9.27 7.67
CA ARG A 32 15.95 -10.43 8.37
C ARG A 32 15.34 -10.07 9.73
N TYR A 33 16.01 -9.25 10.53
CA TYR A 33 15.48 -8.82 11.83
C TYR A 33 14.19 -8.01 11.68
N PHE A 34 14.15 -7.10 10.71
CA PHE A 34 12.95 -6.34 10.40
C PHE A 34 11.81 -7.25 9.95
N ARG A 35 12.10 -8.24 9.10
CA ARG A 35 11.12 -9.26 8.70
C ARG A 35 10.59 -10.05 9.88
N ASP A 36 11.48 -10.59 10.72
CA ASP A 36 11.08 -11.47 11.82
C ASP A 36 10.17 -10.75 12.84
N ILE A 37 10.32 -9.43 13.00
CA ILE A 37 9.50 -8.59 13.88
C ILE A 37 8.20 -8.13 13.22
N PHE A 38 8.26 -7.59 12.00
CA PHE A 38 7.12 -6.89 11.38
C PHE A 38 6.28 -7.76 10.45
N PHE A 39 6.82 -8.85 9.92
CA PHE A 39 6.08 -9.74 9.03
C PHE A 39 4.92 -10.47 9.73
N PRO A 40 5.07 -11.02 10.96
CA PRO A 40 3.95 -11.68 11.64
C PRO A 40 2.72 -10.79 11.86
N PRO A 41 2.82 -9.57 12.45
CA PRO A 41 1.64 -8.70 12.60
C PRO A 41 1.09 -8.23 11.25
N PHE A 42 1.96 -7.98 10.26
CA PHE A 42 1.52 -7.63 8.91
C PHE A 42 0.67 -8.75 8.28
N GLU A 43 1.08 -10.01 8.43
CA GLU A 43 0.38 -11.18 7.88
C GLU A 43 -0.98 -11.40 8.55
N ILE A 44 -1.10 -11.11 9.85
CA ILE A 44 -2.36 -11.16 10.60
C ILE A 44 -3.34 -10.06 10.16
N LEU A 45 -2.85 -8.86 9.87
CA LEU A 45 -3.68 -7.71 9.49
C LEU A 45 -4.13 -7.75 8.02
N ARG A 46 -3.28 -8.31 7.13
CA ARG A 46 -3.54 -8.37 5.68
C ARG A 46 -4.90 -8.93 5.26
N PRO A 47 -5.43 -10.04 5.82
CA PRO A 47 -6.72 -10.59 5.39
C PRO A 47 -7.92 -9.72 5.74
N ILE A 48 -7.76 -8.73 6.65
CA ILE A 48 -8.85 -7.84 7.05
C ILE A 48 -9.13 -6.87 5.89
N PRO A 49 -10.35 -6.87 5.32
CA PRO A 49 -10.70 -5.96 4.23
C PRO A 49 -10.51 -4.50 4.68
N PRO A 50 -9.95 -3.60 3.83
CA PRO A 50 -9.79 -2.18 4.17
C PRO A 50 -11.10 -1.53 4.63
N LEU A 51 -12.22 -1.95 4.03
CA LEU A 51 -13.58 -1.48 4.38
C LEU A 51 -13.99 -1.79 5.82
N ALA A 52 -13.48 -2.86 6.42
CA ALA A 52 -13.77 -3.19 7.81
C ALA A 52 -13.22 -2.13 8.79
N TRP A 53 -12.28 -1.30 8.33
CA TRP A 53 -11.66 -0.24 9.14
C TRP A 53 -12.43 1.08 9.11
N VAL A 54 -13.48 1.24 8.29
CA VAL A 54 -14.22 2.50 8.16
C VAL A 54 -14.75 3.02 9.51
N PRO A 55 -15.43 2.22 10.37
CA PRO A 55 -15.94 2.73 11.64
C PRO A 55 -14.83 3.18 12.58
N ALA A 56 -13.74 2.41 12.66
CA ALA A 56 -12.57 2.76 13.46
C ALA A 56 -11.91 4.05 12.96
N ALA A 57 -11.83 4.23 11.64
CA ALA A 57 -11.27 5.42 11.02
C ALA A 57 -12.10 6.67 11.35
N LEU A 58 -13.43 6.59 11.28
CA LEU A 58 -14.33 7.69 11.62
C LEU A 58 -14.25 8.13 13.08
N ILE A 59 -13.93 7.21 13.99
CA ILE A 59 -13.75 7.52 15.42
C ILE A 59 -12.35 8.10 15.68
N PHE A 60 -11.33 7.58 15.01
CA PHE A 60 -9.93 7.94 15.27
C PHE A 60 -9.53 9.27 14.62
N TRP A 61 -10.07 9.58 13.45
CA TRP A 61 -9.70 10.78 12.70
C TRP A 61 -10.72 11.91 12.91
N PRO A 62 -10.26 13.16 13.03
CA PRO A 62 -11.14 14.31 13.31
C PRO A 62 -12.03 14.69 12.12
N THR A 63 -11.70 14.23 10.91
CA THR A 63 -12.45 14.54 9.69
C THR A 63 -12.77 13.29 8.87
N ASN A 64 -13.91 13.31 8.18
CA ASN A 64 -14.30 12.25 7.26
C ASN A 64 -13.28 12.11 6.11
N GLU A 65 -12.73 13.23 5.63
CA GLU A 65 -11.63 13.27 4.66
C GLU A 65 -10.45 12.38 5.06
N MET A 66 -9.93 12.56 6.28
CA MET A 66 -8.80 11.77 6.79
C MET A 66 -9.17 10.30 6.95
N SER A 67 -10.41 10.01 7.34
CA SER A 67 -10.92 8.64 7.47
C SER A 67 -10.91 7.91 6.13
N ILE A 68 -11.43 8.54 5.07
CA ILE A 68 -11.45 7.98 3.72
C ILE A 68 -10.02 7.80 3.20
N ILE A 69 -9.15 8.80 3.38
CA ILE A 69 -7.73 8.72 2.98
C ILE A 69 -7.02 7.56 3.68
N PHE A 70 -7.27 7.37 4.98
CA PHE A 70 -6.67 6.29 5.76
C PHE A 70 -7.11 4.90 5.29
N VAL A 71 -8.41 4.71 5.07
CA VAL A 71 -8.95 3.41 4.59
C VAL A 71 -8.46 3.11 3.17
N THR A 72 -8.36 4.14 2.32
CA THR A 72 -7.75 4.07 0.99
C THR A 72 -6.29 3.65 1.07
N PHE A 73 -5.53 4.31 1.95
CA PHE A 73 -4.14 3.97 2.23
C PHE A 73 -3.99 2.50 2.59
N LEU A 74 -4.82 1.97 3.49
CA LEU A 74 -4.77 0.56 3.88
C LEU A 74 -4.99 -0.37 2.67
N GLY A 75 -5.94 -0.06 1.79
CA GLY A 75 -6.20 -0.87 0.59
C GLY A 75 -5.02 -0.96 -0.37
N ALA A 76 -4.32 0.14 -0.60
CA ALA A 76 -3.11 0.13 -1.42
C ALA A 76 -1.90 -0.47 -0.68
N PHE A 77 -1.73 -0.14 0.61
CA PHE A 77 -0.52 -0.45 1.37
C PHE A 77 -0.19 -1.94 1.39
N PHE A 78 -1.14 -2.79 1.81
CA PHE A 78 -0.90 -4.23 1.91
C PHE A 78 -0.58 -4.87 0.55
N THR A 79 -1.26 -4.40 -0.49
CA THR A 79 -1.07 -4.86 -1.87
C THR A 79 0.29 -4.46 -2.41
N ILE A 80 0.74 -3.23 -2.17
CA ILE A 80 2.05 -2.76 -2.58
C ILE A 80 3.13 -3.58 -1.86
N VAL A 81 3.05 -3.69 -0.53
CA VAL A 81 4.03 -4.41 0.28
C VAL A 81 4.19 -5.86 -0.19
N ILE A 82 3.10 -6.59 -0.44
CA ILE A 82 3.18 -7.99 -0.85
C ILE A 82 3.76 -8.16 -2.26
N ASN A 83 3.47 -7.24 -3.18
CA ASN A 83 4.05 -7.26 -4.52
C ASN A 83 5.55 -6.98 -4.48
N VAL A 84 5.99 -5.97 -3.73
CA VAL A 84 7.41 -5.67 -3.54
C VAL A 84 8.16 -6.84 -2.91
N LEU A 85 7.60 -7.40 -1.83
CA LEU A 85 8.20 -8.56 -1.14
C LEU A 85 8.23 -9.79 -2.06
N GLY A 86 7.17 -10.00 -2.85
CA GLY A 86 7.08 -11.07 -3.85
C GLY A 86 8.16 -10.95 -4.92
N GLY A 87 8.30 -9.77 -5.54
CA GLY A 87 9.33 -9.53 -6.55
C GLY A 87 10.75 -9.60 -6.01
N ALA A 88 10.97 -9.27 -4.73
CA ALA A 88 12.29 -9.43 -4.13
C ALA A 88 12.65 -10.92 -3.98
N ARG A 89 11.66 -11.78 -3.71
CA ARG A 89 11.84 -13.23 -3.58
C ARG A 89 12.06 -13.94 -4.93
N THR A 90 11.69 -13.32 -6.06
CA THR A 90 11.95 -13.89 -7.39
C THR A 90 13.40 -13.68 -7.87
N ILE A 91 14.17 -12.83 -7.18
CA ILE A 91 15.59 -12.60 -7.49
C ILE A 91 16.38 -13.86 -7.11
N ASP A 92 17.12 -14.43 -8.06
CA ASP A 92 17.94 -15.62 -7.80
C ASP A 92 19.05 -15.30 -6.77
N VAL A 93 19.09 -16.08 -5.69
CA VAL A 93 20.11 -16.01 -4.64
C VAL A 93 21.53 -16.15 -5.19
N ARG A 94 21.71 -16.80 -6.35
CA ARG A 94 23.01 -16.91 -7.04
C ARG A 94 23.56 -15.54 -7.43
N TYR A 95 22.73 -14.60 -7.86
CA TYR A 95 23.18 -13.23 -8.17
C TYR A 95 23.69 -12.51 -6.93
N LEU A 96 22.97 -12.67 -5.80
CA LEU A 96 23.36 -12.07 -4.53
C LEU A 96 24.69 -12.65 -4.01
N ARG A 97 24.84 -13.98 -4.06
CA ARG A 97 26.07 -14.67 -3.64
C ARG A 97 27.26 -14.32 -4.54
N ALA A 98 27.06 -14.29 -5.86
CA ALA A 98 28.11 -13.93 -6.82
C ALA A 98 28.61 -12.49 -6.58
N ALA A 99 27.70 -11.53 -6.38
CA ALA A 99 28.06 -10.16 -6.05
C ALA A 99 28.82 -10.07 -4.72
N GLN A 100 28.39 -10.80 -3.68
CA GLN A 100 29.10 -10.86 -2.40
C GLN A 100 30.52 -11.44 -2.55
N SER A 101 30.70 -12.50 -3.35
CA SER A 101 32.03 -13.07 -3.62
C SER A 101 32.96 -12.10 -4.37
N MET A 102 32.40 -11.13 -5.10
CA MET A 102 33.15 -10.04 -5.74
C MET A 102 33.38 -8.82 -4.81
N GLY A 103 33.05 -8.94 -3.52
CA GLY A 103 33.25 -7.88 -2.52
C GLY A 103 32.12 -6.85 -2.45
N ALA A 104 30.95 -7.12 -3.02
CA ALA A 104 29.81 -6.21 -2.90
C ALA A 104 29.31 -6.12 -1.45
N ASN A 105 29.26 -4.91 -0.91
CA ASN A 105 28.64 -4.65 0.39
C ASN A 105 27.09 -4.67 0.29
N GLN A 106 26.40 -4.60 1.43
CA GLN A 106 24.93 -4.65 1.48
C GLN A 106 24.25 -3.52 0.69
N TRP A 107 24.86 -2.33 0.65
CA TRP A 107 24.34 -1.21 -0.14
C TRP A 107 24.43 -1.46 -1.64
N HIS A 108 25.51 -2.09 -2.12
CA HIS A 108 25.64 -2.49 -3.51
C HIS A 108 24.60 -3.55 -3.89
N LEU A 109 24.38 -4.55 -3.04
CA LEU A 109 23.32 -5.56 -3.27
C LEU A 109 21.94 -4.89 -3.36
N PHE A 110 21.63 -3.99 -2.43
CA PHE A 110 20.37 -3.27 -2.42
C PHE A 110 20.18 -2.42 -3.68
N SER A 111 21.09 -1.49 -3.96
CA SER A 111 20.93 -0.50 -5.03
C SER A 111 21.09 -1.06 -6.44
N ARG A 112 21.93 -2.09 -6.62
CA ARG A 112 22.27 -2.62 -7.97
C ARG A 112 21.54 -3.91 -8.33
N ILE A 113 20.97 -4.61 -7.36
CA ILE A 113 20.32 -5.91 -7.60
C ILE A 113 18.88 -5.87 -7.10
N ILE A 114 18.68 -5.60 -5.81
CA ILE A 114 17.36 -5.77 -5.17
C ILE A 114 16.38 -4.69 -5.65
N LEU A 115 16.76 -3.42 -5.57
CA LEU A 115 15.92 -2.30 -6.01
C LEU A 115 15.55 -2.40 -7.50
N PRO A 116 16.50 -2.52 -8.45
CA PRO A 116 16.15 -2.65 -9.86
C PRO A 116 15.39 -3.96 -10.17
N GLY A 117 15.73 -5.07 -9.51
CA GLY A 117 15.04 -6.35 -9.69
C GLY A 117 13.59 -6.34 -9.18
N THR A 118 13.27 -5.46 -8.23
CA THR A 118 11.91 -5.30 -7.68
C THR A 118 11.08 -4.24 -8.39
N LEU A 119 11.67 -3.38 -9.22
CA LEU A 119 10.94 -2.32 -9.93
C LEU A 119 9.69 -2.83 -10.70
N PRO A 120 9.76 -3.92 -11.49
CA PRO A 120 8.56 -4.42 -12.18
C PRO A 120 7.43 -4.76 -11.21
N SER A 121 7.75 -5.42 -10.09
CA SER A 121 6.78 -5.78 -9.06
C SER A 121 6.25 -4.57 -8.29
N ILE A 122 7.06 -3.51 -8.10
CA ILE A 122 6.60 -2.23 -7.54
C ILE A 122 5.54 -1.63 -8.45
N PHE A 123 5.76 -1.60 -9.77
CA PHE A 123 4.77 -1.11 -10.73
C PHE A 123 3.52 -1.99 -10.78
N THR A 124 3.65 -3.31 -10.71
CA THR A 124 2.50 -4.23 -10.58
C THR A 124 1.70 -3.93 -9.31
N GLY A 125 2.37 -3.81 -8.16
CA GLY A 125 1.73 -3.46 -6.90
C GLY A 125 1.05 -2.10 -6.93
N ALA A 126 1.65 -1.12 -7.62
CA ALA A 126 1.06 0.19 -7.85
C ALA A 126 -0.22 0.11 -8.68
N ALA A 127 -0.20 -0.60 -9.80
CA ALA A 127 -1.35 -0.73 -10.69
C ALA A 127 -2.51 -1.46 -9.98
N VAL A 128 -2.22 -2.59 -9.32
CA VAL A 128 -3.24 -3.34 -8.57
C VAL A 128 -3.76 -2.53 -7.37
N GLY A 129 -2.86 -1.88 -6.63
CA GLY A 129 -3.21 -1.00 -5.51
C GLY A 129 -4.14 0.13 -5.94
N MET A 130 -3.89 0.76 -7.09
CA MET A 130 -4.75 1.83 -7.63
C MET A 130 -6.16 1.33 -7.98
N GLY A 131 -6.29 0.09 -8.48
CA GLY A 131 -7.61 -0.52 -8.69
C GLY A 131 -8.38 -0.72 -7.39
N ILE A 132 -7.69 -1.12 -6.33
CA ILE A 132 -8.30 -1.36 -5.01
C ILE A 132 -8.73 -0.05 -4.34
N THR A 133 -7.91 1.01 -4.40
CA THR A 133 -8.22 2.31 -3.78
C THR A 133 -9.51 2.91 -4.32
N TRP A 134 -9.79 2.74 -5.62
CA TRP A 134 -11.02 3.19 -6.24
C TRP A 134 -12.26 2.54 -5.62
N ASN A 135 -12.24 1.21 -5.50
CA ASN A 135 -13.35 0.44 -4.91
C ASN A 135 -13.57 0.81 -3.44
N VAL A 136 -12.48 1.04 -2.72
CA VAL A 136 -12.52 1.39 -1.29
C VAL A 136 -13.08 2.79 -1.06
N VAL A 137 -12.66 3.79 -1.82
CA VAL A 137 -13.21 5.16 -1.70
C VAL A 137 -14.69 5.18 -2.02
N LEU A 138 -15.11 4.54 -3.10
CA LEU A 138 -16.51 4.47 -3.49
C LEU A 138 -17.39 3.89 -2.37
N ALA A 139 -16.98 2.75 -1.81
CA ALA A 139 -17.73 2.11 -0.74
C ALA A 139 -17.66 2.91 0.59
N ALA A 140 -16.54 3.58 0.89
CA ALA A 140 -16.44 4.44 2.07
C ALA A 140 -17.32 5.70 1.96
N GLU A 141 -17.46 6.26 0.76
CA GLU A 141 -18.36 7.39 0.49
C GLU A 141 -19.83 6.97 0.64
N MET A 142 -20.20 5.77 0.21
CA MET A 142 -21.57 5.24 0.39
C MET A 142 -21.93 5.06 1.87
N VAL A 143 -21.00 4.53 2.67
CA VAL A 143 -21.20 4.29 4.12
C VAL A 143 -21.25 5.61 4.89
N SER A 144 -20.41 6.58 4.52
CA SER A 144 -20.35 7.87 5.22
C SER A 144 -21.41 8.88 4.76
N GLY A 145 -21.93 8.75 3.53
CA GLY A 145 -22.95 9.62 2.95
C GLY A 145 -24.40 9.25 3.28
N GLY A 146 -24.64 8.12 3.97
CA GLY A 146 -25.99 7.64 4.31
C GLY A 146 -26.75 8.45 5.38
N GLY A 147 -26.18 9.54 5.91
CA GLY A 147 -26.82 10.40 6.90
C GLY A 147 -26.55 11.89 6.64
N SER A 148 -27.52 12.56 6.02
CA SER A 148 -27.60 14.02 5.79
C SER A 148 -26.78 14.64 4.65
N GLN A 149 -27.56 15.04 3.63
CA GLN A 149 -27.46 16.24 2.77
C GLN A 149 -26.28 16.44 1.79
N SER A 150 -26.68 16.38 0.51
CA SER A 150 -26.30 17.29 -0.58
C SER A 150 -24.82 17.44 -0.95
N GLY A 151 -24.26 16.43 -1.62
CA GLY A 151 -23.21 16.68 -2.60
C GLY A 151 -22.53 15.42 -3.10
N GLY A 152 -22.93 14.95 -4.28
CA GLY A 152 -22.55 13.66 -4.86
C GLY A 152 -21.06 13.52 -5.20
N GLY A 153 -20.39 12.62 -4.47
CA GLY A 153 -19.16 11.97 -4.94
C GLY A 153 -19.46 10.95 -6.05
N LEU A 154 -18.44 10.24 -6.52
CA LEU A 154 -18.59 9.31 -7.65
C LEU A 154 -19.53 8.14 -7.33
N GLY A 155 -19.63 7.73 -6.05
CA GLY A 155 -20.58 6.71 -5.60
C GLY A 155 -22.06 7.13 -5.66
N PHE A 156 -22.39 8.39 -5.96
CA PHE A 156 -23.76 8.84 -6.15
C PHE A 156 -24.30 8.55 -7.57
N PHE A 157 -23.42 8.44 -8.57
CA PHE A 157 -23.80 8.33 -9.98
C PHE A 157 -23.89 6.88 -10.50
N ILE A 158 -23.67 5.89 -9.64
CA ILE A 158 -23.71 4.45 -9.94
C ILE A 158 -24.70 3.79 -9.00
#